data_AF-A0A975A3N5-F1
#
_entry.id   AF-A0A975A3N5-F1
#
_cell.length_a   1.000
_cell.length_b   1.000
_cell.length_c   1.000
_cell.angle_alpha   90.00
_cell.angle_beta   90.00
_cell.angle_gamma   90.00
#
_symmetry.space_group_name_H-M   'P 1'
#
loop_
_entity.id
_entity.type
_entity.pdbx_description
1 polymer ?
#
loop_
_entity_poly.entity_id
_entity_poly.type
_entity_poly.pdbx_seq_one_letter_code
_entity_poly.pdbx_strand_id
1 'polypeptide(L)'
;MTHVITENCIKCKFTDCVPVCPVDCFKEGKNFLVIDPEICIDCAICIPECPVKAIYFELDLKENQKVFLKINKELSKLWNTIKNFKNLDKNNKWLKIKNKLHIIKF
;
A
#
# COMPACT_ATOMS: atom_id res chain seq x y z
N MET A 1 9.48 -13.19 3.25
CA MET A 1 9.29 -12.43 2.00
C MET A 1 8.34 -11.28 2.38
N THR A 2 7.80 -10.50 1.44
CA THR A 2 6.82 -9.46 1.83
C THR A 2 5.80 -9.21 0.73
N HIS A 3 4.68 -8.62 1.14
CA HIS A 3 3.76 -7.92 0.25
C HIS A 3 4.17 -6.46 0.10
N VAL A 4 3.83 -5.86 -1.05
CA VAL A 4 4.29 -4.52 -1.44
C VAL A 4 3.12 -3.71 -2.00
N ILE A 5 2.91 -2.50 -1.48
CA ILE A 5 1.97 -1.56 -2.05
C ILE A 5 2.65 -0.78 -3.18
N THR A 6 1.98 -0.69 -4.33
CA THR A 6 2.44 -0.02 -5.55
C THR A 6 1.60 1.21 -5.90
N GLU A 7 1.96 1.86 -7.01
CA GLU A 7 1.47 3.14 -7.50
C GLU A 7 -0.04 3.38 -7.39
N ASN A 8 -0.86 2.37 -7.68
CA ASN A 8 -2.31 2.55 -7.75
C ASN A 8 -2.91 3.02 -6.42
N CYS A 9 -2.29 2.73 -5.29
CA CYS A 9 -2.74 3.19 -3.98
C CYS A 9 -2.56 4.71 -3.79
N ILE A 10 -1.60 5.34 -4.47
CA ILE A 10 -1.31 6.78 -4.31
C ILE A 10 -2.55 7.60 -4.66
N LYS A 11 -2.97 8.48 -3.74
CA LYS A 11 -4.21 9.29 -3.78
C LYS A 11 -5.52 8.51 -3.77
N CYS A 12 -5.50 7.17 -3.88
CA CYS A 12 -6.68 6.34 -3.66
C CYS A 12 -6.84 5.99 -2.19
N LYS A 13 -5.81 5.37 -1.62
CA LYS A 13 -5.63 5.11 -0.18
C LYS A 13 -6.89 4.55 0.51
N PHE A 14 -7.64 3.64 -0.12
CA PHE A 14 -8.96 3.22 0.38
C PHE A 14 -8.97 2.53 1.75
N THR A 15 -7.83 1.99 2.19
CA THR A 15 -7.63 1.36 3.51
C THR A 15 -8.41 0.06 3.77
N ASP A 16 -9.16 -0.50 2.81
CA ASP A 16 -9.86 -1.79 2.95
C ASP A 16 -8.90 -2.95 3.31
N CYS A 17 -7.61 -2.83 2.96
CA CYS A 17 -6.58 -3.82 3.31
C CYS A 17 -6.16 -3.83 4.79
N VAL A 18 -6.45 -2.76 5.55
CA VAL A 18 -5.97 -2.60 6.94
C VAL A 18 -6.69 -3.53 7.91
N PRO A 19 -8.04 -3.62 7.95
CA PRO A 19 -8.75 -4.43 8.94
C PRO A 19 -8.52 -5.93 8.81
N VAL A 20 -8.06 -6.41 7.65
CA VAL A 20 -7.79 -7.83 7.40
C VAL A 20 -6.36 -8.25 7.71
N CYS A 21 -5.50 -7.32 8.13
CA CYS A 21 -4.11 -7.61 8.46
C CYS A 21 -4.02 -8.22 9.87
N PRO A 22 -3.54 -9.47 10.04
CA PRO A 22 -3.46 -10.10 11.36
C PRO A 22 -2.33 -9.57 12.26
N VAL A 23 -1.42 -8.76 11.71
CA VAL A 23 -0.17 -8.32 12.36
C VAL A 23 0.03 -6.80 12.29
N ASP A 24 -0.98 -6.03 11.87
CA ASP A 24 -0.96 -4.57 11.81
C ASP A 24 0.29 -3.96 11.11
N CYS A 25 0.74 -4.58 10.02
CA CYS A 25 1.98 -4.16 9.32
C CYS A 25 1.82 -2.95 8.38
N PHE A 26 0.64 -2.32 8.29
CA PHE A 26 0.42 -1.16 7.43
C PHE A 26 0.85 0.14 8.12
N LYS A 27 1.56 1.00 7.38
CA LYS A 27 1.98 2.33 7.82
C LYS A 27 1.36 3.41 6.95
N GLU A 28 0.96 4.53 7.57
CA GLU A 28 0.15 5.56 6.94
C GLU A 28 0.91 6.85 6.66
N GLY A 29 0.97 7.22 5.38
CA GLY A 29 1.34 8.56 4.92
C GLY A 29 0.11 9.39 4.55
N LYS A 30 0.32 10.64 4.12
CA LYS A 30 -0.79 11.57 3.82
C LYS A 30 -1.70 11.05 2.70
N ASN A 31 -1.14 10.48 1.64
CA ASN A 31 -1.89 10.03 0.46
C ASN A 31 -1.50 8.62 -0.03
N PHE A 32 -0.80 7.84 0.77
CA PHE A 32 -0.31 6.51 0.42
C PHE A 32 -0.21 5.66 1.69
N LEU A 33 -0.29 4.34 1.51
CA LEU A 33 0.02 3.35 2.55
C LEU A 33 1.24 2.56 2.12
N VAL A 34 1.98 2.04 3.08
CA VAL A 34 3.06 1.06 2.85
C VAL A 34 2.92 -0.13 3.78
N ILE A 35 3.50 -1.26 3.38
CA ILE A 35 3.63 -2.47 4.21
C ILE A 35 5.03 -2.49 4.81
N ASP A 36 5.09 -2.74 6.12
CA ASP A 36 6.34 -2.98 6.82
C ASP A 36 6.84 -4.41 6.55
N PRO A 37 7.95 -4.60 5.80
CA PRO A 37 8.42 -5.93 5.42
C PRO A 37 8.97 -6.74 6.59
N GLU A 38 9.31 -6.10 7.72
CA GLU A 38 9.82 -6.80 8.90
C GLU A 38 8.68 -7.40 9.75
N ILE A 39 7.44 -6.90 9.57
CA ILE A 39 6.25 -7.36 10.31
C ILE A 39 5.34 -8.23 9.43
N CYS A 40 5.36 -8.04 8.10
CA CYS A 40 4.56 -8.83 7.18
C CYS A 40 4.88 -10.33 7.29
N ILE A 41 3.85 -11.16 7.41
CA ILE A 41 3.95 -12.62 7.53
C ILE A 41 3.51 -13.39 6.26
N ASP A 42 3.44 -12.70 5.13
CA ASP A 42 3.12 -13.30 3.83
C ASP A 42 1.78 -14.07 3.72
N CYS A 43 0.77 -13.69 4.53
CA CYS A 43 -0.53 -14.36 4.54
C CYS A 43 -1.45 -14.09 3.31
N ALA A 44 -1.11 -13.11 2.47
CA ALA A 44 -1.82 -12.74 1.23
C ALA A 44 -3.30 -12.27 1.34
N ILE A 45 -3.89 -12.21 2.54
CA ILE A 45 -5.29 -11.82 2.74
C ILE A 45 -5.59 -10.40 2.24
N CYS A 46 -4.61 -9.49 2.31
CA CYS A 46 -4.80 -8.10 1.91
C CYS A 46 -4.87 -7.86 0.39
N ILE A 47 -4.41 -8.81 -0.43
CA ILE A 47 -4.39 -8.67 -1.90
C ILE A 47 -5.80 -8.51 -2.48
N PRO A 48 -6.75 -9.44 -2.26
CA PRO A 48 -8.09 -9.33 -2.84
C PRO A 48 -8.88 -8.13 -2.31
N GLU A 49 -8.59 -7.67 -1.09
CA GLU A 49 -9.29 -6.56 -0.46
C GLU A 49 -8.97 -5.19 -1.09
N CYS A 50 -7.83 -5.06 -1.79
CA CYS A 50 -7.45 -3.78 -2.37
C CYS A 50 -8.28 -3.46 -3.64
N PRO A 51 -9.18 -2.45 -3.62
CA PRO A 51 -10.09 -2.20 -4.75
C PRO A 51 -9.37 -1.78 -6.04
N VAL A 52 -8.15 -1.27 -5.91
CA VAL A 52 -7.30 -0.77 -7.01
C VAL A 52 -6.17 -1.71 -7.37
N LYS A 53 -6.18 -2.94 -6.81
CA LYS A 53 -5.19 -3.99 -7.08
C LYS A 53 -3.76 -3.45 -6.97
N ALA A 54 -3.48 -2.73 -5.87
CA ALA A 54 -2.19 -2.09 -5.66
C ALA A 54 -1.20 -2.95 -4.86
N ILE A 55 -1.64 -4.09 -4.32
CA ILE A 55 -0.84 -4.94 -3.44
C ILE A 55 -0.41 -6.18 -4.22
N TYR A 56 0.89 -6.46 -4.19
CA TYR A 56 1.50 -7.58 -4.88
C TYR A 56 2.46 -8.30 -3.94
N PHE A 57 2.69 -9.59 -4.19
CA PHE A 57 3.84 -10.28 -3.63
C PHE A 57 5.13 -9.75 -4.28
N GLU A 58 6.21 -9.65 -3.52
CA GLU A 58 7.45 -9.01 -4.01
C GLU A 58 8.02 -9.65 -5.30
N LEU A 59 7.84 -10.96 -5.47
CA LEU A 59 8.30 -11.70 -6.64
C LEU A 59 7.40 -11.51 -7.87
N ASP A 60 6.17 -11.03 -7.69
CA ASP A 60 5.21 -10.79 -8.77
C ASP A 60 5.32 -9.36 -9.34
N LEU A 61 6.21 -8.54 -8.78
CA LEU A 61 6.41 -7.16 -9.22
C LEU A 61 7.04 -7.12 -10.61
N LYS A 62 6.44 -6.31 -11.48
CA LYS A 62 7.05 -5.93 -12.77
C LYS A 62 8.26 -5.03 -12.53
N GLU A 63 9.14 -4.96 -13.52
CA GLU A 63 10.38 -4.18 -13.42
C GLU A 63 10.14 -2.72 -13.02
N ASN A 64 9.13 -2.07 -13.62
CA ASN A 64 8.74 -0.69 -13.30
C ASN A 64 8.08 -0.52 -11.92
N GLN A 65 7.75 -1.61 -11.22
CA GLN A 65 7.16 -1.59 -9.88
C GLN A 65 8.19 -1.90 -8.79
N LYS A 66 9.37 -2.44 -9.12
CA LYS A 66 10.40 -2.81 -8.13
C LYS A 66 10.88 -1.64 -7.26
N VAL A 67 10.77 -0.40 -7.76
CA VAL A 67 11.03 0.81 -6.96
C VAL A 67 10.21 0.84 -5.65
N PHE A 68 9.02 0.25 -5.65
CA PHE A 68 8.16 0.21 -4.47
C PHE A 68 8.68 -0.68 -3.34
N LEU A 69 9.60 -1.61 -3.60
CA LEU A 69 10.25 -2.40 -2.54
C LEU A 69 10.99 -1.47 -1.56
N LYS A 70 11.84 -0.59 -2.11
CA LYS A 70 12.59 0.39 -1.32
C LYS A 70 11.64 1.39 -0.67
N ILE A 71 10.63 1.87 -1.38
CA ILE A 71 9.67 2.83 -0.84
C ILE A 71 8.92 2.25 0.36
N ASN A 72 8.42 1.02 0.27
CA ASN A 72 7.69 0.39 1.38
C ASN A 72 8.60 0.23 2.60
N LYS A 73 9.82 -0.30 2.39
CA LYS A 73 10.82 -0.50 3.45
C LYS A 73 11.27 0.78 4.15
N GLU A 74 11.54 1.84 3.38
CA GLU A 74 12.05 3.09 3.96
C GLU A 74 10.94 3.88 4.65
N LEU A 75 9.76 3.97 4.02
CA LEU A 75 8.64 4.71 4.62
C LEU A 75 7.99 3.97 5.78
N SER A 76 8.09 2.64 5.85
CA SER A 76 7.53 1.90 6.99
C SER A 76 8.22 2.24 8.31
N LYS A 77 9.49 2.65 8.26
CA LYS A 77 10.29 3.09 9.41
C LYS A 77 9.96 4.51 9.87
N LEU A 78 9.43 5.33 8.97
CA LEU A 78 9.16 6.76 9.21
C LEU A 78 7.70 7.01 9.59
N TRP A 79 6.78 6.24 9.02
CA TRP A 79 5.34 6.43 9.21
C TRP A 79 4.77 5.57 10.34
N ASN A 80 3.71 6.08 10.96
CA ASN A 80 3.03 5.38 12.05
C ASN A 80 2.12 4.27 11.53
N THR A 81 1.94 3.23 12.35
CA THR A 81 0.96 2.18 12.08
C THR A 81 -0.46 2.75 12.03
N ILE A 82 -1.22 2.40 10.99
CA ILE A 82 -2.64 2.74 10.90
C ILE A 82 -3.47 1.66 11.58
N LYS A 83 -4.42 2.09 12.42
CA LYS A 83 -5.31 1.19 13.17
C LYS A 83 -6.75 1.21 12.68
N ASN A 84 -7.15 2.26 11.96
CA ASN A 84 -8.55 2.51 11.65
C ASN A 84 -8.77 2.55 10.13
N PHE A 85 -9.77 1.81 9.68
CA PHE A 85 -10.37 1.97 8.36
C PHE A 85 -10.90 3.40 8.19
N LYS A 86 -10.70 3.98 7.01
CA LYS A 86 -11.23 5.29 6.63
C LYS A 86 -12.16 5.11 5.43
N ASN A 87 -13.42 5.46 5.61
CA ASN A 87 -14.42 5.40 4.55
C ASN A 87 -14.16 6.53 3.53
N LEU A 88 -13.32 6.24 2.53
CA LEU A 88 -12.94 7.17 1.48
C LEU A 88 -13.84 7.00 0.26
N ASP A 89 -14.07 8.10 -0.46
CA ASP A 89 -14.88 8.10 -1.67
C ASP A 89 -14.30 7.16 -2.73
N LYS A 90 -14.99 6.03 -2.93
CA LYS A 90 -14.65 4.97 -3.90
C LYS A 90 -14.73 5.43 -5.35
N ASN A 91 -15.38 6.56 -5.63
CA ASN A 91 -15.45 7.17 -6.96
C ASN A 91 -14.41 8.29 -7.16
N ASN A 92 -13.19 8.10 -6.67
CA ASN A 92 -12.16 9.11 -6.84
C ASN A 92 -11.64 9.15 -8.30
N LYS A 93 -11.31 10.36 -8.77
CA LYS A 93 -10.72 10.59 -10.10
C LYS A 93 -9.35 9.93 -10.31
N TRP A 94 -8.66 9.53 -9.24
CA TRP A 94 -7.31 8.97 -9.27
C TRP A 94 -7.26 7.50 -9.70
N LEU A 95 -8.41 6.84 -9.80
CA LEU A 95 -8.55 5.49 -10.36
C LEU A 95 -8.03 5.37 -11.80
N LYS A 96 -8.16 6.44 -12.59
CA LYS A 96 -7.79 6.47 -14.02
C LYS A 96 -6.40 7.07 -14.28
N ILE A 97 -5.73 7.58 -13.24
CA ILE A 97 -4.47 8.31 -13.38
C ILE A 97 -3.29 7.38 -13.07
N LYS A 98 -2.35 7.30 -14.01
CA LYS A 98 -1.07 6.57 -13.90
C LYS A 98 0.08 7.51 -13.57
N ASN A 99 1.27 6.97 -13.30
CA ASN A 99 2.50 7.76 -13.06
C ASN A 99 2.36 8.72 -11.85
N LYS A 100 1.73 8.25 -10.78
CA LYS A 100 1.47 8.98 -9.53
C LYS A 100 2.65 8.98 -8.55
N LEU A 101 3.76 8.29 -8.86
CA LEU A 101 4.90 8.21 -7.94
C LEU A 101 5.42 9.59 -7.48
N HIS A 102 5.52 10.56 -8.40
CA HIS A 102 6.02 11.90 -8.13
C HIS A 102 5.11 12.75 -7.21
N ILE A 103 3.88 12.31 -6.92
CA ILE A 103 2.94 13.02 -6.05
C ILE A 103 2.78 12.37 -4.67
N ILE A 104 3.62 11.39 -4.31
CA ILE A 104 3.68 10.89 -2.92
C ILE A 104 4.04 12.05 -2.00
N LYS A 105 3.25 12.22 -0.94
CA LYS A 105 3.51 13.22 0.10
C LYS A 105 4.12 12.53 1.30
N PHE A 106 5.39 12.84 1.56
CA PHE A 106 6.12 12.41 2.74
C PHE A 106 5.56 13.05 4.03
#